data_AF-A0A965GKJ1-F1
#
_entry.id   AF-A0A965GKJ1-F1
#
_cell.length_a   1.000
_cell.length_b   1.000
_cell.length_c   1.000
_cell.angle_alpha   90.00
_cell.angle_beta   90.00
_cell.angle_gamma   90.00
#
_symmetry.space_group_name_H-M   'P 1'
#
loop_
_entity.id
_entity.type
_entity.pdbx_description
1 polymer ?
#
loop_
_entity_poly.entity_id
_entity_poly.type
_entity_poly.pdbx_seq_one_letter_code
_entity_poly.pdbx_strand_id
1 'polypeptide(L)'
;MNLSIPSETLARGLKDGFFDEALDGVERSGFVEAVRKRDLSQRNEWTKSIAKTKKSLNLCALSQSSAPVTIHHTHTRRHTMARSSLTRRRLINSGLAVGASASSLMMAAVRAQAQSPSAQSPGAQSPISNWPSRPIRLIVPWPAGGLVDIAARQVATRLQAALGQSLVVENRIGAGGNLGSEQVARAPADGYTLLFATSSLTVSAALDQRLAIRAMQDLQPIAHVANAPSVLVAGPSISVNSVAELLALAQRSPGKLTYASAGVGSFAHLVVERFKAQNRIFAVHVPYTGAPAAMNDQLAGRIDFQMANITVALPHVKSGRVKAQAITSKERFPALPDVPTMIESGQKDFEADQWLGLLAPQGLPANIVERLNTETNRALADTALREALERAGMRVASPASTPAFALLMQQDLARWQQVVKQQGIRAE
;
A
#
# COMPACT_ATOMS: atom_id res chain seq x y z
N MET A 1 2.85 34.93 -4.00
CA MET A 1 4.24 34.94 -4.52
C MET A 1 4.24 34.17 -5.83
N ASN A 2 4.43 34.87 -6.95
CA ASN A 2 4.56 34.30 -8.29
C ASN A 2 6.00 33.83 -8.50
N LEU A 3 6.19 32.59 -8.97
CA LEU A 3 7.44 32.20 -9.63
C LEU A 3 7.08 31.41 -10.89
N SER A 4 7.29 32.09 -12.02
CA SER A 4 7.30 31.53 -13.37
C SER A 4 8.62 30.80 -13.63
N ILE A 5 8.57 29.63 -14.26
CA ILE A 5 9.76 28.96 -14.82
C ILE A 5 9.80 29.26 -16.33
N PRO A 6 10.96 29.62 -16.93
CA PRO A 6 11.05 30.11 -18.31
C PRO A 6 10.96 29.00 -19.37
N SER A 7 10.44 29.37 -20.54
CA SER A 7 10.15 28.54 -21.72
C SER A 7 11.36 27.99 -22.49
N GLU A 8 12.57 28.03 -21.94
CA GLU A 8 13.80 27.61 -22.66
C GLU A 8 14.13 26.11 -22.53
N THR A 9 13.56 25.39 -21.54
CA THR A 9 13.79 23.95 -21.38
C THR A 9 13.02 23.10 -22.42
N LEU A 10 11.95 23.65 -23.01
CA LEU A 10 11.14 22.97 -24.03
C LEU A 10 11.76 23.02 -25.43
N ALA A 11 12.64 23.98 -25.70
CA ALA A 11 13.29 24.13 -27.00
C ALA A 11 14.50 23.21 -27.21
N ARG A 12 15.02 22.59 -26.14
CA ARG A 12 16.22 21.75 -26.20
C ARG A 12 15.94 20.27 -26.51
N GLY A 13 14.73 19.78 -26.21
CA GLY A 13 14.33 18.39 -26.51
C GLY A 13 13.93 18.13 -27.98
N LEU A 14 13.76 19.18 -28.79
CA LEU A 14 13.39 19.07 -30.21
C LEU A 14 14.59 18.93 -31.15
N LYS A 15 15.83 18.99 -30.64
CA LYS A 15 17.06 18.84 -31.44
C LYS A 15 17.65 17.42 -31.44
N ASP A 16 17.21 16.53 -30.54
CA ASP A 16 17.93 15.26 -30.30
C ASP A 16 17.24 13.99 -30.84
N GLY A 17 16.35 14.14 -31.84
CA GLY A 17 16.03 13.05 -32.79
C GLY A 17 15.68 11.68 -32.22
N PHE A 18 14.72 11.60 -31.28
CA PHE A 18 14.31 10.34 -30.65
C PHE A 18 12.88 9.90 -31.02
N PHE A 19 12.57 9.76 -32.31
CA PHE A 19 11.44 8.98 -32.82
C PHE A 19 11.64 8.74 -34.31
N ASP A 20 12.42 7.71 -34.65
CA ASP A 20 12.45 7.14 -36.00
C ASP A 20 12.23 5.63 -35.87
N GLU A 21 10.97 5.21 -36.02
CA GLU A 21 10.63 4.02 -36.82
C GLU A 21 9.11 3.94 -37.06
N ALA A 22 8.77 3.61 -38.30
CA ALA A 22 7.45 3.29 -38.87
C ALA A 22 6.44 4.44 -39.01
N LEU A 23 6.35 5.01 -40.23
CA LEU A 23 5.13 5.15 -41.06
C LEU A 23 5.43 6.00 -42.32
N ASP A 24 5.01 5.50 -43.49
CA ASP A 24 5.30 6.02 -44.83
C ASP A 24 4.68 7.39 -45.18
N GLY A 25 5.36 8.09 -46.10
CA GLY A 25 5.34 9.55 -46.29
C GLY A 25 4.18 10.21 -47.04
N VAL A 26 2.96 9.67 -47.04
CA VAL A 26 1.81 10.33 -47.71
C VAL A 26 0.69 10.75 -46.74
N GLU A 27 0.61 10.17 -45.54
CA GLU A 27 -0.40 10.55 -44.52
C GLU A 27 0.06 11.67 -43.56
N ARG A 28 1.37 12.00 -43.55
CA ARG A 28 1.94 13.02 -42.65
C ARG A 28 1.45 14.44 -42.94
N SER A 29 1.21 14.80 -44.20
CA SER A 29 0.78 16.16 -44.55
C SER A 29 -0.67 16.45 -44.13
N GLY A 30 -1.58 15.48 -44.33
CA GLY A 30 -2.98 15.61 -43.95
C GLY A 30 -3.21 15.64 -42.43
N PHE A 31 -2.47 14.81 -41.68
CA PHE A 31 -2.60 14.74 -40.22
C PHE A 31 -2.03 15.98 -39.52
N VAL A 32 -0.88 16.49 -39.96
CA VAL A 32 -0.26 17.70 -39.39
C VAL A 32 -1.11 18.95 -39.69
N GLU A 33 -1.69 19.04 -40.89
CA GLU A 33 -2.59 20.13 -41.27
C GLU A 33 -3.90 20.10 -40.45
N ALA A 34 -4.44 18.90 -40.17
CA ALA A 34 -5.64 18.72 -39.36
C ALA A 34 -5.41 19.06 -37.87
N VAL A 35 -4.26 18.67 -37.31
CA VAL A 35 -3.87 19.03 -35.93
C VAL A 35 -3.67 20.53 -35.80
N ARG A 36 -3.02 21.17 -36.79
CA ARG A 36 -2.80 22.63 -36.82
C ARG A 36 -4.11 23.42 -36.92
N LYS A 37 -5.05 22.97 -37.75
CA LYS A 37 -6.39 23.60 -37.87
C LYS A 37 -7.22 23.44 -36.59
N ARG A 38 -7.10 22.30 -35.89
CA ARG A 38 -7.80 22.05 -34.62
C ARG A 38 -7.27 22.91 -33.48
N ASP A 39 -5.94 23.11 -33.41
CA ASP A 39 -5.29 23.98 -32.41
C ASP A 39 -5.63 25.47 -32.65
N LEU A 40 -5.62 25.94 -33.91
CA LEU A 40 -6.05 27.31 -34.24
C LEU A 40 -7.52 27.58 -33.92
N SER A 41 -8.41 26.60 -34.14
CA SER A 41 -9.83 26.68 -33.75
C SER A 41 -9.99 26.80 -32.23
N GLN A 42 -9.30 25.95 -31.47
CA GLN A 42 -9.32 25.96 -30.00
C GLN A 42 -8.79 27.28 -29.42
N ARG A 43 -7.71 27.84 -29.97
CA ARG A 43 -7.17 29.15 -29.54
C ARG A 43 -8.14 30.31 -29.81
N ASN A 44 -8.88 30.26 -30.92
CA ASN A 44 -9.89 31.27 -31.25
C ASN A 44 -11.13 31.16 -30.34
N GLU A 45 -11.52 29.96 -29.91
CA GLU A 45 -12.58 29.79 -28.91
C GLU A 45 -12.14 30.25 -27.51
N TRP A 46 -10.89 29.97 -27.14
CA TRP A 46 -10.32 30.38 -25.85
C TRP A 46 -10.21 31.92 -25.73
N THR A 47 -9.77 32.60 -26.79
CA THR A 47 -9.70 34.07 -26.82
C THR A 47 -11.09 34.72 -26.79
N LYS A 48 -12.09 34.15 -27.48
CA LYS A 48 -13.49 34.59 -27.38
C LYS A 48 -14.07 34.39 -25.97
N SER A 49 -13.72 33.29 -25.31
CA SER A 49 -14.14 33.01 -23.92
C SER A 49 -13.54 34.01 -22.93
N ILE A 50 -12.24 34.31 -23.03
CA ILE A 50 -11.58 35.33 -22.21
C ILE A 50 -12.20 36.73 -22.42
N ALA A 51 -12.51 37.09 -23.66
CA ALA A 51 -13.17 38.37 -23.97
C ALA A 51 -14.58 38.46 -23.35
N LYS A 52 -15.33 37.35 -23.35
CA LYS A 52 -16.67 37.25 -22.75
C LYS A 52 -16.62 37.34 -21.21
N THR A 53 -15.61 36.75 -20.58
CA THR A 53 -15.40 36.81 -19.12
C THR A 53 -14.94 38.19 -18.65
N LYS A 54 -14.08 38.89 -19.41
CA LYS A 54 -13.72 40.29 -19.12
C LYS A 54 -14.91 41.24 -19.23
N LYS A 55 -15.82 41.02 -20.19
CA LYS A 55 -17.03 41.85 -20.36
C LYS A 55 -18.03 41.66 -19.22
N SER A 56 -18.15 40.44 -18.67
CA SER A 56 -19.04 40.14 -17.54
C SER A 56 -18.50 40.60 -16.19
N LEU A 57 -17.18 40.60 -16.00
CA LEU A 57 -16.54 41.19 -14.80
C LEU A 57 -16.67 42.72 -14.75
N ASN A 58 -16.60 43.41 -15.89
CA ASN A 58 -16.81 44.87 -15.94
C ASN A 58 -18.28 45.30 -15.74
N LEU A 59 -19.25 44.41 -15.95
CA LEU A 59 -20.68 44.68 -15.73
C LEU A 59 -21.12 44.48 -14.27
N CYS A 60 -20.34 43.76 -13.45
CA CYS A 60 -20.65 43.50 -12.04
C CYS A 60 -20.10 44.58 -11.09
N ALA A 61 -19.16 45.42 -11.55
CA ALA A 61 -18.49 46.44 -10.73
C ALA A 61 -19.22 47.81 -10.67
N LEU A 62 -20.44 47.94 -11.23
CA LEU A 62 -21.16 49.23 -11.32
C LEU A 62 -22.53 49.27 -10.62
N SER A 63 -22.85 48.32 -9.73
CA SER A 63 -24.04 48.43 -8.89
C SER A 63 -23.80 47.94 -7.46
N GLN A 64 -23.42 48.86 -6.58
CA GLN A 64 -23.86 48.84 -5.18
C GLN A 64 -23.56 50.18 -4.49
N SER A 65 -24.64 50.88 -4.19
CA SER A 65 -24.73 52.13 -3.42
C SER A 65 -24.67 51.83 -1.92
N SER A 66 -24.03 52.74 -1.20
CA SER A 66 -23.72 52.77 0.22
C SER A 66 -24.93 52.99 1.15
N ALA A 67 -24.95 52.27 2.27
CA ALA A 67 -25.53 52.72 3.55
C ALA A 67 -24.84 51.98 4.73
N PRO A 68 -24.48 52.65 5.84
CA PRO A 68 -23.73 52.05 6.94
C PRO A 68 -24.65 51.44 8.01
N VAL A 69 -24.30 50.25 8.51
CA VAL A 69 -24.93 49.67 9.71
C VAL A 69 -23.85 49.50 10.79
N THR A 70 -24.01 50.24 11.88
CA THR A 70 -23.24 50.17 13.12
C THR A 70 -23.64 48.91 13.89
N ILE A 71 -22.67 48.09 14.32
CA ILE A 71 -22.90 46.97 15.23
C ILE A 71 -21.99 47.10 16.46
N HIS A 72 -22.63 47.07 17.63
CA HIS A 72 -22.03 47.15 18.96
C HIS A 72 -21.07 45.99 19.26
N HIS A 73 -19.92 46.31 19.86
CA HIS A 73 -19.03 45.34 20.51
C HIS A 73 -19.56 45.01 21.91
N THR A 74 -19.82 43.72 22.17
CA THR A 74 -19.94 43.18 23.53
C THR A 74 -18.83 42.17 23.79
N HIS A 75 -18.02 42.50 24.79
CA HIS A 75 -16.99 41.67 25.42
C HIS A 75 -17.58 40.41 26.06
N THR A 76 -16.93 39.27 25.85
CA THR A 76 -16.98 38.16 26.83
C THR A 76 -15.58 37.61 27.09
N ARG A 77 -15.33 37.41 28.39
CA ARG A 77 -14.05 37.21 29.07
C ARG A 77 -13.45 35.84 28.79
N ARG A 78 -12.12 35.81 28.65
CA ARG A 78 -11.29 34.60 28.78
C ARG A 78 -11.13 34.23 30.25
N HIS A 79 -11.41 32.98 30.60
CA HIS A 79 -11.00 32.41 31.87
C HIS A 79 -9.57 31.85 31.75
N THR A 80 -8.65 32.49 32.47
CA THR A 80 -7.35 31.94 32.88
C THR A 80 -7.55 30.89 33.97
N MET A 81 -7.00 29.69 33.79
CA MET A 81 -6.74 28.77 34.90
C MET A 81 -5.24 28.71 35.20
N ALA A 82 -4.95 28.74 36.48
CA ALA A 82 -3.66 28.97 37.09
C ALA A 82 -2.78 27.71 37.14
N ARG A 83 -1.47 27.97 37.06
CA ARG A 83 -0.39 27.07 37.46
C ARG A 83 -0.51 26.71 38.94
N SER A 84 -0.26 25.45 39.28
CA SER A 84 0.25 25.07 40.59
C SER A 84 1.53 24.25 40.41
N SER A 85 2.63 24.82 40.90
CA SER A 85 3.93 24.20 41.04
C SER A 85 4.04 23.63 42.45
N LEU A 86 4.18 22.32 42.58
CA LEU A 86 4.55 21.68 43.85
C LEU A 86 6.00 21.19 43.77
N THR A 87 6.82 21.85 44.56
CA THR A 87 8.21 21.53 44.89
C THR A 87 8.23 20.73 46.18
N ARG A 88 8.97 19.61 46.23
CA ARG A 88 9.64 18.94 47.38
C ARG A 88 9.80 17.45 47.02
N ARG A 89 10.85 16.71 47.36
CA ARG A 89 12.04 16.95 48.20
C ARG A 89 13.05 15.85 47.81
N ARG A 90 14.32 16.21 47.63
CA ARG A 90 15.43 15.26 47.63
C ARG A 90 15.58 14.70 49.06
N LEU A 91 15.68 13.38 49.18
CA LEU A 91 16.24 12.73 50.36
C LEU A 91 17.66 12.31 50.03
N ILE A 92 18.59 12.91 50.77
CA ILE A 92 19.97 12.49 50.95
C ILE A 92 19.92 11.40 52.01
N ASN A 93 20.54 10.24 51.77
CA ASN A 93 21.10 9.47 52.86
C ASN A 93 22.47 8.95 52.46
N SER A 94 23.42 9.37 53.28
CA SER A 94 24.84 9.09 53.29
C SER A 94 25.11 7.85 54.16
N GLY A 95 26.17 7.09 53.86
CA GLY A 95 26.82 6.26 54.87
C GLY A 95 27.48 4.97 54.39
N LEU A 96 28.82 5.06 54.28
CA LEU A 96 29.82 4.09 54.77
C LEU A 96 29.95 2.76 53.97
N ALA A 97 31.00 2.52 53.18
CA ALA A 97 32.46 2.43 53.44
C ALA A 97 32.93 1.08 54.04
N VAL A 98 34.07 0.61 53.49
CA VAL A 98 35.00 -0.43 53.98
C VAL A 98 34.56 -1.88 53.67
N GLY A 99 35.37 -2.76 53.09
CA GLY A 99 36.81 -2.74 52.92
C GLY A 99 37.32 -3.65 51.80
N ALA A 100 38.42 -3.21 51.20
CA ALA A 100 39.31 -4.02 50.41
C ALA A 100 40.18 -4.87 51.35
N SER A 101 40.36 -6.15 51.03
CA SER A 101 41.46 -6.96 51.53
C SER A 101 42.16 -7.61 50.35
N ALA A 102 43.36 -7.10 50.09
CA ALA A 102 44.40 -7.71 49.28
C ALA A 102 45.11 -8.82 50.06
N SER A 103 45.95 -9.57 49.35
CA SER A 103 46.78 -10.74 49.77
C SER A 103 46.09 -12.06 49.39
N SER A 104 46.67 -12.94 48.57
CA SER A 104 48.06 -13.37 48.61
C SER A 104 48.60 -13.82 47.26
N LEU A 105 49.86 -13.48 47.05
CA LEU A 105 50.79 -14.13 46.13
C LEU A 105 50.87 -15.64 46.39
N MET A 106 50.74 -16.45 45.34
CA MET A 106 51.59 -17.62 45.17
C MET A 106 51.96 -17.77 43.70
N MET A 107 53.21 -17.41 43.41
CA MET A 107 53.93 -17.93 42.26
C MET A 107 54.08 -19.45 42.44
N ALA A 108 53.45 -20.21 41.55
CA ALA A 108 53.85 -21.59 41.29
C ALA A 108 54.26 -21.67 39.82
N ALA A 109 55.57 -21.66 39.60
CA ALA A 109 56.20 -21.98 38.33
C ALA A 109 55.88 -23.43 37.97
N VAL A 110 55.08 -23.64 36.92
CA VAL A 110 54.92 -24.94 36.27
C VAL A 110 55.34 -24.83 34.82
N ARG A 111 56.40 -25.59 34.54
CA ARG A 111 57.10 -25.87 33.30
C ARG A 111 56.28 -25.68 32.01
N ALA A 112 56.81 -24.83 31.15
CA ALA A 112 56.53 -24.83 29.71
C ALA A 112 56.89 -26.20 29.11
N GLN A 113 55.87 -26.95 28.67
CA GLN A 113 56.03 -27.98 27.65
C GLN A 113 55.70 -27.36 26.31
N ALA A 114 56.71 -27.27 25.45
CA ALA A 114 56.55 -26.94 24.05
C ALA A 114 55.78 -28.07 23.37
N GLN A 115 54.50 -27.82 23.07
CA GLN A 115 53.71 -28.65 22.17
C GLN A 115 53.64 -27.93 20.82
N SER A 116 54.15 -28.61 19.79
CA SER A 116 54.13 -28.19 18.39
C SER A 116 52.71 -27.83 17.95
N PRO A 117 52.50 -26.75 17.16
CA PRO A 117 51.19 -26.46 16.59
C PRO A 117 50.89 -27.48 15.49
N SER A 118 50.11 -28.50 15.81
CA SER A 118 49.42 -29.29 14.79
C SER A 118 48.43 -28.37 14.09
N ALA A 119 48.66 -28.17 12.79
CA ALA A 119 47.76 -27.47 11.89
C ALA A 119 46.38 -28.16 11.91
N GLN A 120 45.47 -27.63 12.72
CA GLN A 120 44.05 -27.92 12.58
C GLN A 120 43.57 -27.13 11.39
N SER A 121 43.39 -27.82 10.26
CA SER A 121 42.59 -27.35 9.14
C SER A 121 41.28 -26.77 9.68
N PRO A 122 40.88 -25.53 9.32
CA PRO A 122 39.54 -25.06 9.62
C PRO A 122 38.57 -26.00 8.90
N GLY A 123 37.99 -26.92 9.67
CA GLY A 123 36.96 -27.82 9.24
C GLY A 123 35.83 -27.02 8.64
N ALA A 124 35.44 -27.44 7.45
CA ALA A 124 34.29 -26.94 6.71
C ALA A 124 33.08 -26.77 7.63
N GLN A 125 32.46 -25.59 7.53
CA GLN A 125 31.02 -25.36 7.62
C GLN A 125 30.28 -26.22 8.65
N SER A 126 30.11 -25.71 9.87
CA SER A 126 28.98 -26.15 10.68
C SER A 126 27.70 -25.92 9.86
N PRO A 127 26.92 -26.96 9.56
CA PRO A 127 25.59 -26.73 9.01
C PRO A 127 24.82 -25.93 10.06
N ILE A 128 24.08 -24.92 9.62
CA ILE A 128 23.05 -24.27 10.43
C ILE A 128 21.97 -25.35 10.67
N SER A 129 22.23 -26.29 11.59
CA SER A 129 21.37 -27.44 11.90
C SER A 129 20.44 -27.17 13.08
N ASN A 130 20.58 -26.03 13.75
CA ASN A 130 19.84 -25.70 14.98
C ASN A 130 18.91 -24.48 14.82
N TRP A 131 18.56 -24.09 13.60
CA TRP A 131 17.60 -23.01 13.37
C TRP A 131 16.16 -23.58 13.31
N PRO A 132 15.19 -22.97 14.01
CA PRO A 132 15.32 -21.89 14.98
C PRO A 132 15.61 -22.39 16.42
N SER A 133 16.43 -21.66 17.18
CA SER A 133 16.78 -21.95 18.58
C SER A 133 16.26 -20.94 19.60
N ARG A 134 15.58 -19.90 19.11
CA ARG A 134 14.95 -18.83 19.91
C ARG A 134 13.68 -18.33 19.21
N PRO A 135 12.85 -17.53 19.89
CA PRO A 135 11.67 -16.95 19.27
C PRO A 135 11.98 -16.14 18.00
N ILE A 136 11.11 -16.27 17.01
CA ILE A 136 11.10 -15.53 15.75
C ILE A 136 10.12 -14.36 15.90
N ARG A 137 10.50 -13.18 15.43
CA ARG A 137 9.64 -11.99 15.38
C ARG A 137 8.97 -11.93 14.02
N LEU A 138 7.64 -11.88 13.99
CA LEU A 138 6.85 -11.67 12.78
C LEU A 138 6.30 -10.25 12.78
N ILE A 139 6.91 -9.37 12.00
CA ILE A 139 6.50 -7.98 11.90
C ILE A 139 5.30 -7.88 10.96
N VAL A 140 4.22 -7.26 11.45
CA VAL A 140 2.98 -6.97 10.70
C VAL A 140 2.83 -5.45 10.59
N PRO A 141 3.09 -4.84 9.43
CA PRO A 141 2.95 -3.39 9.23
C PRO A 141 1.51 -2.82 9.23
N TRP A 142 0.56 -3.51 9.85
CA TRP A 142 -0.86 -3.17 9.86
C TRP A 142 -1.43 -3.23 11.29
N PRO A 143 -2.52 -2.48 11.58
CA PRO A 143 -3.15 -2.51 12.90
C PRO A 143 -3.58 -3.92 13.33
N ALA A 144 -3.48 -4.19 14.62
CA ALA A 144 -3.96 -5.44 15.21
C ALA A 144 -5.48 -5.62 14.98
N GLY A 145 -5.92 -6.87 14.78
CA GLY A 145 -7.31 -7.20 14.49
C GLY A 145 -7.77 -6.90 13.04
N GLY A 146 -6.90 -6.31 12.20
CA GLY A 146 -7.16 -6.16 10.77
C GLY A 146 -6.91 -7.44 9.99
N LEU A 147 -7.33 -7.47 8.72
CA LEU A 147 -7.21 -8.63 7.82
C LEU A 147 -5.77 -9.21 7.78
N VAL A 148 -4.76 -8.35 7.69
CA VAL A 148 -3.35 -8.77 7.63
C VAL A 148 -2.88 -9.39 8.95
N ASP A 149 -3.28 -8.81 10.08
CA ASP A 149 -2.94 -9.31 11.43
C ASP A 149 -3.61 -10.66 11.72
N ILE A 150 -4.89 -10.81 11.33
CA ILE A 150 -5.63 -12.06 11.43
C ILE A 150 -4.89 -13.16 10.66
N ALA A 151 -4.53 -12.90 9.40
CA ALA A 151 -3.79 -13.87 8.59
C ALA A 151 -2.42 -14.22 9.18
N ALA A 152 -1.65 -13.22 9.60
CA ALA A 152 -0.34 -13.40 10.21
C ALA A 152 -0.41 -14.27 11.47
N ARG A 153 -1.39 -14.05 12.35
CA ARG A 153 -1.56 -14.83 13.58
C ARG A 153 -1.97 -16.29 13.32
N GLN A 154 -2.83 -16.53 12.33
CA GLN A 154 -3.20 -17.90 11.93
C GLN A 154 -1.98 -18.67 11.42
N VAL A 155 -1.20 -18.06 10.52
CA VAL A 155 0.04 -18.66 10.01
C VAL A 155 1.08 -18.84 11.13
N ALA A 156 1.28 -17.82 11.96
CA ALA A 156 2.25 -17.86 13.07
C ALA A 156 1.98 -19.02 14.03
N THR A 157 0.70 -19.27 14.36
CA THR A 157 0.30 -20.37 15.25
C THR A 157 0.69 -21.74 14.67
N ARG A 158 0.51 -21.96 13.36
CA ARG A 158 0.88 -23.22 12.71
C ARG A 158 2.39 -23.37 12.57
N LEU A 159 3.08 -22.29 12.21
CA LEU A 159 4.54 -22.27 12.15
C LEU A 159 5.18 -22.49 13.53
N GLN A 160 4.59 -21.99 14.61
CA GLN A 160 5.04 -22.25 15.97
C GLN A 160 5.07 -23.75 16.27
N ALA A 161 3.98 -24.45 15.97
CA ALA A 161 3.89 -25.90 16.17
C ALA A 161 4.91 -26.66 15.31
N ALA A 162 5.12 -26.23 14.06
CA ALA A 162 6.01 -26.89 13.11
C ALA A 162 7.51 -26.63 13.34
N LEU A 163 7.85 -25.47 13.89
CA LEU A 163 9.23 -25.02 14.12
C LEU A 163 9.70 -25.23 15.56
N GLY A 164 8.78 -25.53 16.49
CA GLY A 164 9.10 -25.73 17.91
C GLY A 164 9.58 -24.47 18.63
N GLN A 165 9.37 -23.29 18.04
CA GLN A 165 9.76 -22.00 18.59
C GLN A 165 8.63 -21.00 18.45
N SER A 166 8.54 -20.05 19.39
CA SER A 166 7.53 -19.01 19.35
C SER A 166 7.71 -18.09 18.12
N LEU A 167 6.62 -17.79 17.39
CA LEU A 167 6.53 -16.68 16.45
C LEU A 167 5.73 -15.56 17.09
N VAL A 168 6.42 -14.50 17.50
CA VAL A 168 5.81 -13.34 18.17
C VAL A 168 5.38 -12.33 17.12
N VAL A 169 4.07 -12.10 17.01
CA VAL A 169 3.50 -11.12 16.09
C VAL A 169 3.63 -9.71 16.67
N GLU A 170 4.29 -8.81 15.95
CA GLU A 170 4.48 -7.41 16.34
C GLU A 170 3.89 -6.46 15.29
N ASN A 171 2.89 -5.67 15.67
CA ASN A 171 2.31 -4.68 14.78
C ASN A 171 3.18 -3.41 14.72
N ARG A 172 3.70 -3.05 13.54
CA ARG A 172 4.57 -1.88 13.30
C ARG A 172 3.99 -0.99 12.19
N ILE A 173 3.00 -0.18 12.55
CA ILE A 173 2.21 0.62 11.62
C ILE A 173 2.94 1.88 11.13
N GLY A 174 2.53 2.38 9.96
CA GLY A 174 2.91 3.70 9.45
C GLY A 174 3.30 3.70 7.98
N ALA A 175 3.05 4.82 7.29
CA ALA A 175 3.36 5.04 5.88
C ALA A 175 2.91 3.88 4.95
N GLY A 176 1.66 3.41 5.10
CA GLY A 176 1.14 2.31 4.27
C GLY A 176 1.80 0.94 4.50
N GLY A 177 2.57 0.80 5.58
CA GLY A 177 3.32 -0.40 5.92
C GLY A 177 4.83 -0.30 5.63
N ASN A 178 5.29 0.82 5.06
CA ASN A 178 6.70 1.00 4.70
C ASN A 178 7.61 1.04 5.94
N LEU A 179 7.19 1.66 7.05
CA LEU A 179 8.02 1.73 8.26
C LEU A 179 8.33 0.35 8.85
N GLY A 180 7.32 -0.51 8.95
CA GLY A 180 7.50 -1.89 9.42
C GLY A 180 8.33 -2.73 8.44
N SER A 181 8.14 -2.52 7.14
CA SER A 181 8.90 -3.22 6.10
C SER A 181 10.38 -2.81 6.10
N GLU A 182 10.67 -1.51 6.23
CA GLU A 182 12.03 -0.95 6.36
C GLU A 182 12.76 -1.51 7.58
N GLN A 183 12.06 -1.65 8.71
CA GLN A 183 12.62 -2.25 9.91
C GLN A 183 13.07 -3.70 9.65
N VAL A 184 12.28 -4.49 8.90
CA VAL A 184 12.68 -5.87 8.56
C VAL A 184 13.80 -5.88 7.53
N ALA A 185 13.73 -5.07 6.48
CA ALA A 185 14.76 -4.99 5.45
C ALA A 185 16.17 -4.69 6.03
N ARG A 186 16.25 -3.98 7.16
CA ARG A 186 17.50 -3.66 7.87
C ARG A 186 17.89 -4.67 8.96
N ALA A 187 17.05 -5.67 9.23
CA ALA A 187 17.34 -6.69 10.24
C ALA A 187 18.40 -7.68 9.74
N PRO A 188 19.12 -8.37 10.64
CA PRO A 188 20.00 -9.47 10.25
C PRO A 188 19.25 -10.54 9.45
N ALA A 189 19.85 -11.02 8.35
CA ALA A 189 19.32 -12.10 7.54
C ALA A 189 19.55 -13.48 8.20
N ASP A 190 19.12 -13.63 9.46
CA ASP A 190 19.34 -14.80 10.32
C ASP A 190 18.07 -15.65 10.56
N GLY A 191 16.94 -15.24 9.96
CA GLY A 191 15.66 -15.93 10.03
C GLY A 191 14.81 -15.61 11.26
N TYR A 192 15.28 -14.75 12.16
CA TYR A 192 14.56 -14.42 13.39
C TYR A 192 13.75 -13.12 13.34
N THR A 193 13.83 -12.38 12.24
CA THR A 193 12.94 -11.25 11.95
C THR A 193 12.33 -11.47 10.58
N LEU A 194 11.03 -11.68 10.53
CA LEU A 194 10.26 -11.90 9.31
C LEU A 194 9.24 -10.78 9.12
N LEU A 195 8.79 -10.59 7.89
CA LEU A 195 7.78 -9.62 7.50
C LEU A 195 6.55 -10.36 6.99
N PHE A 196 5.37 -9.98 7.45
CA PHE A 196 4.11 -10.37 6.84
C PHE A 196 3.55 -9.16 6.08
N ALA A 197 3.72 -9.15 4.75
CA ALA A 197 3.41 -8.01 3.90
C ALA A 197 2.18 -8.24 3.01
N THR A 198 1.81 -7.18 2.31
CA THR A 198 0.75 -7.22 1.28
C THR A 198 1.18 -6.46 0.02
N SER A 199 0.35 -6.50 -1.03
CA SER A 199 0.53 -5.70 -2.26
C SER A 199 0.68 -4.19 -2.06
N SER A 200 0.38 -3.65 -0.88
CA SER A 200 0.74 -2.26 -0.56
C SER A 200 2.25 -2.01 -0.68
N LEU A 201 3.09 -3.04 -0.51
CA LEU A 201 4.53 -2.95 -0.69
C LEU A 201 4.91 -2.65 -2.14
N THR A 202 4.36 -3.39 -3.11
CA THR A 202 4.59 -3.20 -4.55
C THR A 202 3.91 -1.94 -5.07
N VAL A 203 2.71 -1.62 -4.57
CA VAL A 203 2.02 -0.35 -4.88
C VAL A 203 2.85 0.85 -4.41
N SER A 204 3.36 0.83 -3.18
CA SER A 204 4.17 1.93 -2.65
C SER A 204 5.46 2.11 -3.46
N ALA A 205 6.15 1.00 -3.78
CA ALA A 205 7.34 1.02 -4.62
C ALA A 205 7.08 1.51 -6.06
N ALA A 206 5.86 1.31 -6.58
CA ALA A 206 5.46 1.87 -7.88
C ALA A 206 5.19 3.37 -7.82
N LEU A 207 4.71 3.89 -6.70
CA LEU A 207 4.33 5.30 -6.51
C LEU A 207 5.52 6.21 -6.21
N ASP A 208 6.43 5.77 -5.36
CA ASP A 208 7.63 6.53 -5.02
C ASP A 208 8.88 5.66 -5.12
N GLN A 209 9.69 5.92 -6.15
CA GLN A 209 10.97 5.23 -6.37
C GLN A 209 12.05 5.66 -5.37
N ARG A 210 11.81 6.72 -4.59
CA ARG A 210 12.75 7.24 -3.58
C ARG A 210 12.50 6.65 -2.19
N LEU A 211 11.56 5.71 -2.05
CA LEU A 211 11.37 5.01 -0.78
C LEU A 211 12.69 4.42 -0.29
N ALA A 212 12.93 4.53 1.01
CA ALA A 212 14.16 4.02 1.61
C ALA A 212 14.26 2.50 1.51
N ILE A 213 13.11 1.81 1.43
CA ILE A 213 13.04 0.39 1.10
C ILE A 213 12.83 0.18 -0.40
N ARG A 214 13.72 -0.61 -0.99
CA ARG A 214 13.59 -1.12 -2.34
C ARG A 214 13.04 -2.54 -2.24
N ALA A 215 11.72 -2.66 -2.27
CA ALA A 215 10.99 -3.88 -1.91
C ALA A 215 11.52 -5.17 -2.56
N MET A 216 11.97 -5.10 -3.82
CA MET A 216 12.46 -6.27 -4.57
C MET A 216 13.95 -6.57 -4.35
N GLN A 217 14.70 -5.65 -3.76
CA GLN A 217 16.15 -5.79 -3.53
C GLN A 217 16.48 -6.05 -2.06
N ASP A 218 15.72 -5.45 -1.14
CA ASP A 218 16.05 -5.47 0.28
C ASP A 218 15.25 -6.55 1.06
N LEU A 219 14.23 -7.13 0.42
CA LEU A 219 13.42 -8.22 0.99
C LEU A 219 13.40 -9.44 0.06
N GLN A 220 13.47 -10.61 0.69
CA GLN A 220 13.36 -11.91 0.04
C GLN A 220 11.95 -12.47 0.25
N PRO A 221 11.17 -12.72 -0.82
CA PRO A 221 9.90 -13.44 -0.72
C PRO A 221 10.11 -14.85 -0.19
N ILE A 222 9.21 -15.36 0.65
CA ILE A 222 9.30 -16.71 1.22
C ILE A 222 8.08 -17.54 0.81
N ALA A 223 6.87 -17.05 1.05
CA ALA A 223 5.65 -17.79 0.73
C ALA A 223 4.48 -16.84 0.45
N HIS A 224 3.71 -17.17 -0.59
CA HIS A 224 2.41 -16.55 -0.85
C HIS A 224 1.36 -17.21 0.03
N VAL A 225 0.65 -16.44 0.85
CA VAL A 225 -0.25 -16.97 1.88
C VAL A 225 -1.71 -16.90 1.46
N ALA A 226 -2.14 -15.74 0.98
CA ALA A 226 -3.54 -15.52 0.63
C ALA A 226 -3.70 -14.37 -0.35
N ASN A 227 -4.89 -14.26 -0.93
CA ASN A 227 -5.35 -13.14 -1.73
C ASN A 227 -6.63 -12.59 -1.10
N ALA A 228 -6.71 -11.28 -0.94
CA ALA A 228 -7.90 -10.56 -0.50
C ALA A 228 -8.49 -9.80 -1.70
N PRO A 229 -9.62 -10.24 -2.26
CA PRO A 229 -10.23 -9.55 -3.39
C PRO A 229 -10.89 -8.24 -2.98
N SER A 230 -11.03 -7.36 -3.96
CA SER A 230 -11.89 -6.18 -3.87
C SER A 230 -13.24 -6.45 -4.52
N VAL A 231 -14.28 -5.81 -4.00
CA VAL A 231 -15.64 -5.83 -4.52
C VAL A 231 -15.92 -4.45 -5.08
N LEU A 232 -16.32 -4.39 -6.35
CA LEU A 232 -16.90 -3.19 -6.93
C LEU A 232 -18.29 -3.00 -6.35
N VAL A 233 -18.48 -1.92 -5.59
CA VAL A 233 -19.75 -1.61 -4.93
C VAL A 233 -20.26 -0.28 -5.45
N ALA A 234 -21.51 -0.23 -5.90
CA ALA A 234 -22.19 1.01 -6.24
C ALA A 234 -22.89 1.60 -5.02
N GLY A 235 -22.86 2.93 -4.91
CA GLY A 235 -23.61 3.69 -3.92
C GLY A 235 -25.10 3.75 -4.26
N PRO A 236 -25.96 4.04 -3.27
CA PRO A 236 -27.40 4.14 -3.47
C PRO A 236 -27.82 5.37 -4.30
N SER A 237 -26.91 6.34 -4.50
CA SER A 237 -27.14 7.55 -5.30
C SER A 237 -27.18 7.29 -6.81
N ILE A 238 -26.63 6.15 -7.26
CA ILE A 238 -26.55 5.80 -8.68
C ILE A 238 -27.36 4.53 -8.97
N SER A 239 -28.30 4.62 -9.91
CA SER A 239 -29.13 3.50 -10.33
C SER A 239 -28.39 2.61 -11.34
N VAL A 240 -27.45 1.79 -10.86
CA VAL A 240 -26.70 0.82 -11.69
C VAL A 240 -26.74 -0.59 -11.10
N ASN A 241 -26.94 -1.58 -11.96
CA ASN A 241 -27.12 -2.98 -11.59
C ASN A 241 -26.06 -3.92 -12.15
N SER A 242 -25.15 -3.40 -12.96
CA SER A 242 -24.04 -4.15 -13.54
C SER A 242 -22.82 -3.26 -13.76
N VAL A 243 -21.66 -3.88 -13.98
CA VAL A 243 -20.45 -3.17 -14.42
C VAL A 243 -20.68 -2.43 -15.73
N ALA A 244 -21.44 -3.03 -16.67
CA ALA A 244 -21.77 -2.42 -17.95
C ALA A 244 -22.61 -1.13 -17.78
N GLU A 245 -23.60 -1.14 -16.89
CA GLU A 245 -24.39 0.06 -16.57
C GLU A 245 -23.55 1.15 -15.90
N LEU A 246 -22.65 0.79 -14.97
CA LEU A 246 -21.72 1.74 -14.37
C LEU A 246 -20.82 2.38 -15.42
N LEU A 247 -20.27 1.59 -16.36
CA LEU A 247 -19.43 2.10 -17.44
C LEU A 247 -20.20 3.00 -18.39
N ALA A 248 -21.42 2.61 -18.78
CA ALA A 248 -22.27 3.43 -19.62
C ALA A 248 -22.61 4.77 -18.96
N LEU A 249 -22.91 4.76 -17.65
CA LEU A 249 -23.15 5.98 -16.87
C LEU A 249 -21.91 6.88 -16.82
N ALA A 250 -20.75 6.30 -16.54
CA ALA A 250 -19.47 7.02 -16.46
C ALA A 250 -19.08 7.66 -17.80
N GLN A 251 -19.30 6.97 -18.91
CA GLN A 251 -19.04 7.48 -20.26
C GLN A 251 -19.97 8.63 -20.66
N ARG A 252 -21.25 8.55 -20.27
CA ARG A 252 -22.24 9.61 -20.53
C ARG A 252 -22.03 10.84 -19.67
N SER A 253 -21.40 10.67 -18.50
CA SER A 253 -21.22 11.74 -17.51
C SER A 253 -19.76 11.86 -17.00
N PRO A 254 -18.78 12.17 -17.88
CA PRO A 254 -17.38 12.25 -17.47
C PRO A 254 -17.18 13.25 -16.34
N GLY A 255 -16.56 12.81 -15.24
CA GLY A 255 -16.22 13.67 -14.09
C GLY A 255 -17.39 14.03 -13.19
N LYS A 256 -18.58 13.45 -13.44
CA LYS A 256 -19.73 13.57 -12.53
C LYS A 256 -19.75 12.48 -11.47
N LEU A 257 -19.23 11.30 -11.80
CA LEU A 257 -19.10 10.21 -10.85
C LEU A 257 -17.90 10.44 -9.94
N THR A 258 -18.09 10.07 -8.67
CA THR A 258 -17.08 10.06 -7.62
C THR A 258 -16.77 8.62 -7.23
N TYR A 259 -15.53 8.38 -6.80
CA TYR A 259 -15.19 7.11 -6.18
C TYR A 259 -14.32 7.30 -4.95
N ALA A 260 -14.47 6.42 -3.98
CA ALA A 260 -13.70 6.46 -2.75
C ALA A 260 -12.55 5.44 -2.72
N SER A 261 -11.55 5.74 -1.91
CA SER A 261 -10.50 4.79 -1.53
C SER A 261 -10.05 5.04 -0.09
N ALA A 262 -9.16 4.19 0.42
CA ALA A 262 -8.47 4.37 1.69
C ALA A 262 -7.30 5.38 1.62
N GLY A 263 -7.34 6.34 0.70
CA GLY A 263 -6.33 7.38 0.52
C GLY A 263 -5.62 7.29 -0.84
N VAL A 264 -4.94 8.39 -1.21
CA VAL A 264 -4.07 8.44 -2.39
C VAL A 264 -2.97 7.39 -2.22
N GLY A 265 -2.74 6.63 -3.29
CA GLY A 265 -1.74 5.57 -3.29
C GLY A 265 -2.12 4.28 -2.56
N SER A 266 -3.32 4.19 -1.98
CA SER A 266 -3.82 2.92 -1.44
C SER A 266 -4.06 1.88 -2.55
N PHE A 267 -4.07 0.59 -2.20
CA PHE A 267 -4.38 -0.48 -3.15
C PHE A 267 -5.72 -0.23 -3.87
N ALA A 268 -6.79 0.09 -3.12
CA ALA A 268 -8.10 0.40 -3.68
C ALA A 268 -8.08 1.59 -4.66
N HIS A 269 -7.28 2.63 -4.38
CA HIS A 269 -7.09 3.75 -5.31
C HIS A 269 -6.52 3.25 -6.65
N LEU A 270 -5.43 2.48 -6.59
CA LEU A 270 -4.75 1.95 -7.77
C LEU A 270 -5.62 0.96 -8.57
N VAL A 271 -6.44 0.14 -7.89
CA VAL A 271 -7.39 -0.76 -8.55
C VAL A 271 -8.44 0.04 -9.34
N VAL A 272 -8.99 1.11 -8.76
CA VAL A 272 -9.95 1.97 -9.49
C VAL A 272 -9.27 2.73 -10.62
N GLU A 273 -8.06 3.24 -10.41
CA GLU A 273 -7.30 3.91 -11.46
C GLU A 273 -6.96 2.96 -12.63
N ARG A 274 -6.66 1.69 -12.36
CA ARG A 274 -6.53 0.66 -13.39
C ARG A 274 -7.85 0.43 -14.12
N PHE A 275 -8.97 0.33 -13.40
CA PHE A 275 -10.30 0.18 -13.98
C PHE A 275 -10.67 1.35 -14.90
N LYS A 276 -10.38 2.58 -14.46
CA LYS A 276 -10.56 3.80 -15.25
C LYS A 276 -9.69 3.78 -16.51
N ALA A 277 -8.41 3.44 -16.38
CA ALA A 277 -7.46 3.35 -17.49
C ALA A 277 -7.92 2.37 -18.57
N GLN A 278 -8.31 1.16 -18.16
CA GLN A 278 -8.75 0.09 -19.05
C GLN A 278 -10.02 0.45 -19.82
N ASN A 279 -10.95 1.15 -19.17
CA ASN A 279 -12.26 1.49 -19.76
C ASN A 279 -12.35 2.90 -20.32
N ARG A 280 -11.28 3.69 -20.22
CA ARG A 280 -11.21 5.09 -20.67
C ARG A 280 -12.34 5.96 -20.08
N ILE A 281 -12.65 5.76 -18.80
CA ILE A 281 -13.65 6.55 -18.07
C ILE A 281 -12.98 7.55 -17.13
N PHE A 282 -13.69 8.62 -16.81
CA PHE A 282 -13.24 9.62 -15.84
C PHE A 282 -14.23 9.73 -14.68
N ALA A 283 -13.71 9.50 -13.47
CA ALA A 283 -14.41 9.66 -12.19
C ALA A 283 -13.46 10.34 -11.20
N VAL A 284 -14.03 11.20 -10.35
CA VAL A 284 -13.30 12.01 -9.37
C VAL A 284 -12.96 11.16 -8.14
N HIS A 285 -11.68 11.12 -7.79
CA HIS A 285 -11.23 10.42 -6.59
C HIS A 285 -11.54 11.25 -5.33
N VAL A 286 -12.11 10.60 -4.31
CA VAL A 286 -12.34 11.15 -2.98
C VAL A 286 -11.57 10.28 -1.96
N PRO A 287 -10.39 10.72 -1.47
CA PRO A 287 -9.60 9.94 -0.53
C PRO A 287 -10.17 10.00 0.89
N TYR A 288 -10.19 8.86 1.59
CA TYR A 288 -10.54 8.75 3.00
C TYR A 288 -9.36 8.21 3.82
N THR A 289 -9.39 8.41 5.14
CA THR A 289 -8.39 7.88 6.09
C THR A 289 -8.49 6.36 6.32
N GLY A 290 -9.36 5.67 5.58
CA GLY A 290 -9.53 4.22 5.62
C GLY A 290 -10.78 3.74 4.90
N ALA A 291 -10.81 2.46 4.53
CA ALA A 291 -11.95 1.85 3.83
C ALA A 291 -13.30 1.92 4.60
N PRO A 292 -13.35 1.78 5.95
CA PRO A 292 -14.61 1.91 6.68
C PRO A 292 -15.23 3.32 6.59
N ALA A 293 -14.41 4.37 6.62
CA ALA A 293 -14.90 5.75 6.49
C ALA A 293 -15.49 5.99 5.09
N ALA A 294 -14.82 5.50 4.04
CA ALA A 294 -15.32 5.52 2.66
C ALA A 294 -16.66 4.78 2.52
N MET A 295 -16.81 3.60 3.15
CA MET A 295 -18.05 2.83 3.11
C MET A 295 -19.22 3.55 3.80
N ASN A 296 -18.98 4.21 4.93
CA ASN A 296 -20.02 4.99 5.63
C ASN A 296 -20.57 6.14 4.76
N ASP A 297 -19.69 6.87 4.08
CA ASP A 297 -20.11 7.97 3.22
C ASP A 297 -20.77 7.48 1.91
N GLN A 298 -20.33 6.33 1.39
CA GLN A 298 -21.05 5.66 0.30
C GLN A 298 -22.46 5.23 0.73
N LEU A 299 -22.62 4.65 1.91
CA LEU A 299 -23.92 4.29 2.47
C LEU A 299 -24.84 5.51 2.68
N ALA A 300 -24.25 6.69 2.93
CA ALA A 300 -24.96 7.97 3.01
C ALA A 300 -25.27 8.60 1.63
N GLY A 301 -24.87 7.95 0.51
CA GLY A 301 -25.12 8.44 -0.84
C GLY A 301 -24.18 9.56 -1.30
N ARG A 302 -23.03 9.74 -0.63
CA ARG A 302 -22.04 10.78 -0.98
C ARG A 302 -20.99 10.33 -2.00
N ILE A 303 -20.85 9.02 -2.18
CA ILE A 303 -19.88 8.40 -3.08
C ILE A 303 -20.61 7.46 -4.02
N ASP A 304 -20.30 7.55 -5.31
CA ASP A 304 -21.04 6.79 -6.34
C ASP A 304 -20.55 5.35 -6.46
N PHE A 305 -19.26 5.08 -6.34
CA PHE A 305 -18.76 3.70 -6.28
C PHE A 305 -17.40 3.58 -5.58
N GLN A 306 -16.99 2.36 -5.26
CA GLN A 306 -15.62 2.06 -4.83
C GLN A 306 -15.25 0.61 -5.14
N MET A 307 -13.94 0.32 -5.15
CA MET A 307 -13.40 -1.03 -5.05
C MET A 307 -13.08 -1.30 -3.58
N ALA A 308 -14.08 -1.72 -2.83
CA ALA A 308 -13.95 -1.97 -1.39
C ALA A 308 -13.29 -3.33 -1.15
N ASN A 309 -12.42 -3.42 -0.15
CA ASN A 309 -11.98 -4.72 0.34
C ASN A 309 -13.21 -5.55 0.75
N ILE A 310 -13.25 -6.83 0.37
CA ILE A 310 -14.38 -7.71 0.66
C ILE A 310 -14.73 -7.75 2.15
N THR A 311 -13.78 -7.68 3.08
CA THR A 311 -14.08 -7.67 4.52
C THR A 311 -14.92 -6.46 4.94
N VAL A 312 -14.74 -5.32 4.26
CA VAL A 312 -15.53 -4.11 4.49
C VAL A 312 -16.87 -4.19 3.77
N ALA A 313 -16.88 -4.68 2.52
CA ALA A 313 -18.11 -4.74 1.71
C ALA A 313 -19.08 -5.83 2.18
N LEU A 314 -18.58 -7.00 2.58
CA LEU A 314 -19.37 -8.22 2.79
C LEU A 314 -20.55 -8.04 3.76
N PRO A 315 -20.41 -7.43 4.95
CA PRO A 315 -21.54 -7.23 5.85
C PRO A 315 -22.64 -6.36 5.23
N HIS A 316 -22.25 -5.31 4.50
CA HIS A 316 -23.19 -4.38 3.87
C HIS A 316 -23.88 -5.00 2.66
N VAL A 317 -23.15 -5.77 1.85
CA VAL A 317 -23.71 -6.53 0.74
C VAL A 317 -24.70 -7.58 1.24
N LYS A 318 -24.35 -8.37 2.27
CA LYS A 318 -25.26 -9.36 2.86
C LYS A 318 -26.52 -8.75 3.47
N SER A 319 -26.41 -7.55 4.04
CA SER A 319 -27.57 -6.80 4.57
C SER A 319 -28.40 -6.09 3.50
N GLY A 320 -27.99 -6.13 2.22
CA GLY A 320 -28.66 -5.41 1.13
C GLY A 320 -28.48 -3.89 1.14
N ARG A 321 -27.65 -3.34 2.04
CA ARG A 321 -27.44 -1.89 2.16
C ARG A 321 -26.60 -1.30 1.03
N VAL A 322 -25.78 -2.12 0.38
CA VAL A 322 -25.05 -1.76 -0.83
C VAL A 322 -25.11 -2.90 -1.83
N LYS A 323 -25.01 -2.57 -3.12
CA LYS A 323 -25.02 -3.56 -4.19
C LYS A 323 -23.61 -3.83 -4.70
N ALA A 324 -23.14 -5.07 -4.55
CA ALA A 324 -21.95 -5.57 -5.20
C ALA A 324 -22.22 -5.78 -6.70
N GLN A 325 -21.37 -5.22 -7.55
CA GLN A 325 -21.49 -5.29 -9.00
C GLN A 325 -20.58 -6.38 -9.58
N ALA A 326 -19.37 -6.50 -9.05
CA ALA A 326 -18.40 -7.52 -9.43
C ALA A 326 -17.30 -7.68 -8.38
N ILE A 327 -16.57 -8.78 -8.44
CA ILE A 327 -15.38 -9.05 -7.62
C ILE A 327 -14.11 -9.14 -8.47
N THR A 328 -12.97 -8.67 -7.94
CA THR A 328 -11.69 -8.62 -8.66
C THR A 328 -10.95 -9.95 -8.75
N SER A 329 -11.39 -10.98 -8.03
CA SER A 329 -10.77 -12.30 -8.07
C SER A 329 -11.06 -12.99 -9.40
N LYS A 330 -10.14 -13.88 -9.79
CA LYS A 330 -10.27 -14.69 -11.01
C LYS A 330 -11.55 -15.52 -11.06
N GLU A 331 -12.00 -15.99 -9.90
CA GLU A 331 -13.23 -16.78 -9.74
C GLU A 331 -14.11 -16.12 -8.68
N ARG A 332 -15.42 -16.43 -8.71
CA ARG A 332 -16.36 -15.94 -7.70
C ARG A 332 -15.95 -16.36 -6.30
N PHE A 333 -16.26 -15.53 -5.31
CA PHE A 333 -15.90 -15.80 -3.93
C PHE A 333 -17.04 -16.54 -3.21
N PRO A 334 -16.78 -17.63 -2.47
CA PRO A 334 -17.84 -18.43 -1.84
C PRO A 334 -18.78 -17.64 -0.93
N ALA A 335 -18.30 -16.58 -0.28
CA ALA A 335 -19.14 -15.73 0.57
C ALA A 335 -20.08 -14.78 -0.22
N LEU A 336 -19.89 -14.66 -1.53
CA LEU A 336 -20.65 -13.84 -2.49
C LEU A 336 -20.86 -14.63 -3.81
N PRO A 337 -21.55 -15.79 -3.79
CA PRO A 337 -21.61 -16.69 -4.94
C PRO A 337 -22.37 -16.10 -6.15
N ASP A 338 -23.27 -15.16 -5.89
CA ASP A 338 -24.09 -14.50 -6.91
C ASP A 338 -23.40 -13.28 -7.54
N VAL A 339 -22.28 -12.83 -6.96
CA VAL A 339 -21.53 -11.68 -7.48
C VAL A 339 -20.58 -12.16 -8.56
N PRO A 340 -20.70 -11.68 -9.82
CA PRO A 340 -19.83 -12.11 -10.90
C PRO A 340 -18.41 -11.58 -10.69
N THR A 341 -17.43 -12.19 -11.36
CA THR A 341 -16.09 -11.59 -11.43
C THR A 341 -16.06 -10.40 -12.37
N MET A 342 -15.02 -9.57 -12.27
CA MET A 342 -14.76 -8.52 -13.25
C MET A 342 -14.59 -9.11 -14.66
N ILE A 343 -13.93 -10.27 -14.77
CA ILE A 343 -13.73 -11.00 -16.02
C ILE A 343 -15.08 -11.46 -16.60
N GLU A 344 -15.93 -12.10 -15.80
CA GLU A 344 -17.29 -12.47 -16.20
C GLU A 344 -18.15 -11.26 -16.60
N SER A 345 -17.85 -10.09 -16.02
CA SER A 345 -18.49 -8.80 -16.33
C SER A 345 -17.90 -8.07 -17.53
N GLY A 346 -17.11 -8.76 -18.37
CA GLY A 346 -16.54 -8.23 -19.61
C GLY A 346 -15.21 -7.48 -19.45
N GLN A 347 -14.63 -7.47 -18.25
CA GLN A 347 -13.34 -6.83 -17.97
C GLN A 347 -12.20 -7.83 -18.16
N LYS A 348 -11.79 -8.02 -19.42
CA LYS A 348 -10.71 -8.96 -19.79
C LYS A 348 -9.45 -8.71 -18.95
N ASP A 349 -8.85 -9.80 -18.46
CA ASP A 349 -7.62 -9.82 -17.66
C ASP A 349 -7.65 -8.95 -16.39
N PHE A 350 -8.85 -8.57 -15.92
CA PHE A 350 -9.01 -7.75 -14.73
C PHE A 350 -8.98 -8.61 -13.46
N GLU A 351 -7.79 -9.01 -13.06
CA GLU A 351 -7.50 -9.57 -11.73
C GLU A 351 -6.73 -8.57 -10.89
N ALA A 352 -7.27 -8.18 -9.74
CA ALA A 352 -6.70 -7.12 -8.91
C ALA A 352 -6.88 -7.42 -7.41
N ASP A 353 -6.38 -8.57 -6.99
CA ASP A 353 -6.44 -9.00 -5.60
C ASP A 353 -5.20 -8.56 -4.83
N GLN A 354 -5.41 -8.20 -3.57
CA GLN A 354 -4.31 -7.89 -2.67
C GLN A 354 -3.70 -9.20 -2.17
N TRP A 355 -2.51 -9.54 -2.62
CA TRP A 355 -1.74 -10.66 -2.08
C TRP A 355 -1.28 -10.36 -0.66
N LEU A 356 -1.18 -11.41 0.16
CA LEU A 356 -0.60 -11.45 1.49
C LEU A 356 0.52 -12.50 1.48
N GLY A 357 1.67 -12.19 2.07
CA GLY A 357 2.79 -13.11 2.03
C GLY A 357 3.81 -12.93 3.14
N LEU A 358 4.60 -13.97 3.33
CA LEU A 358 5.74 -14.01 4.23
C LEU A 358 7.00 -13.62 3.45
N LEU A 359 7.77 -12.68 3.99
CA LEU A 359 9.04 -12.20 3.47
C LEU A 359 10.09 -12.18 4.60
N ALA A 360 11.35 -12.09 4.21
CA ALA A 360 12.48 -11.97 5.12
C ALA A 360 13.45 -10.88 4.61
N PRO A 361 14.43 -10.44 5.41
CA PRO A 361 15.54 -9.64 4.91
C PRO A 361 16.26 -10.38 3.77
N GLN A 362 16.76 -9.64 2.78
CA GLN A 362 17.53 -10.23 1.69
C GLN A 362 18.79 -10.93 2.21
N GLY A 363 19.12 -12.10 1.63
CA GLY A 363 20.34 -12.84 1.95
C GLY A 363 20.15 -13.93 3.01
N LEU A 364 18.91 -14.35 3.26
CA LEU A 364 18.62 -15.43 4.19
C LEU A 364 19.21 -16.77 3.68
N PRO A 365 19.85 -17.59 4.55
CA PRO A 365 20.36 -18.90 4.15
C PRO A 365 19.30 -19.78 3.49
N ALA A 366 19.68 -20.46 2.40
CA ALA A 366 18.75 -21.22 1.56
C ALA A 366 17.96 -22.29 2.34
N ASN A 367 18.60 -22.98 3.29
CA ASN A 367 17.95 -23.97 4.14
C ASN A 367 16.84 -23.37 5.04
N ILE A 368 17.02 -22.14 5.52
CA ILE A 368 16.01 -21.43 6.31
C ILE A 368 14.85 -21.01 5.41
N VAL A 369 15.15 -20.48 4.21
CA VAL A 369 14.13 -20.11 3.21
C VAL A 369 13.26 -21.31 2.84
N GLU A 370 13.91 -22.44 2.54
CA GLU A 370 13.23 -23.69 2.17
C GLU A 370 12.37 -24.21 3.33
N ARG A 371 12.89 -24.21 4.55
CA ARG A 371 12.13 -24.64 5.74
C ARG A 371 10.92 -23.75 5.96
N LEU A 372 11.07 -22.42 5.92
CA LEU A 372 9.95 -21.50 6.09
C LEU A 372 8.90 -21.66 4.99
N ASN A 373 9.31 -21.80 3.72
CA ASN A 373 8.40 -22.02 2.60
C ASN A 373 7.62 -23.33 2.78
N THR A 374 8.31 -24.43 3.10
CA THR A 374 7.71 -25.75 3.28
C THR A 374 6.70 -25.75 4.42
N GLU A 375 7.07 -25.20 5.59
CA GLU A 375 6.17 -25.17 6.74
C GLU A 375 5.00 -24.21 6.54
N THR A 376 5.19 -23.10 5.83
CA THR A 376 4.09 -22.20 5.47
C THR A 376 3.13 -22.89 4.52
N ASN A 377 3.63 -23.52 3.45
CA ASN A 377 2.80 -24.26 2.50
C ASN A 377 2.04 -25.42 3.16
N ARG A 378 2.67 -26.11 4.13
CA ARG A 378 1.98 -27.12 4.95
C ARG A 378 0.88 -26.52 5.80
N ALA A 379 1.12 -25.36 6.42
CA ALA A 379 0.09 -24.66 7.19
C ALA A 379 -1.11 -24.24 6.32
N LEU A 380 -0.88 -23.84 5.06
CA LEU A 380 -1.95 -23.46 4.13
C LEU A 380 -2.81 -24.65 3.65
N ALA A 381 -2.34 -25.87 3.83
CA ALA A 381 -3.11 -27.08 3.58
C ALA A 381 -4.04 -27.46 4.76
N ASP A 382 -3.88 -26.84 5.94
CA ASP A 382 -4.76 -27.05 7.09
C ASP A 382 -6.16 -26.50 6.83
N THR A 383 -7.18 -27.37 6.88
CA THR A 383 -8.57 -26.99 6.62
C THR A 383 -9.07 -25.92 7.58
N ALA A 384 -8.73 -26.02 8.87
CA ALA A 384 -9.17 -25.05 9.86
C ALA A 384 -8.59 -23.64 9.61
N LEU A 385 -7.31 -23.55 9.23
CA LEU A 385 -6.70 -22.29 8.79
C LEU A 385 -7.38 -21.77 7.53
N ARG A 386 -7.62 -22.63 6.54
CA ARG A 386 -8.29 -22.23 5.29
C ARG A 386 -9.65 -21.61 5.55
N GLU A 387 -10.49 -22.30 6.30
CA GLU A 387 -11.81 -21.79 6.66
C GLU A 387 -11.74 -20.49 7.47
N ALA A 388 -10.76 -20.35 8.38
CA ALA A 388 -10.59 -19.13 9.15
C ALA A 388 -10.24 -17.93 8.26
N LEU A 389 -9.36 -18.13 7.26
CA LEU A 389 -9.01 -17.09 6.30
C LEU A 389 -10.17 -16.77 5.35
N GLU A 390 -10.91 -17.78 4.88
CA GLU A 390 -12.09 -17.60 4.04
C GLU A 390 -13.22 -16.84 4.75
N ARG A 391 -13.48 -17.16 6.03
CA ARG A 391 -14.41 -16.40 6.88
C ARG A 391 -14.00 -14.94 7.05
N ALA A 392 -12.70 -14.65 7.02
CA ALA A 392 -12.16 -13.30 7.08
C ALA A 392 -12.15 -12.58 5.72
N GLY A 393 -12.63 -13.23 4.64
CA GLY A 393 -12.70 -12.64 3.30
C GLY A 393 -11.42 -12.83 2.48
N MET A 394 -10.60 -13.83 2.80
CA MET A 394 -9.38 -14.13 2.05
C MET A 394 -9.50 -15.48 1.35
N ARG A 395 -8.94 -15.58 0.15
CA ARG A 395 -8.72 -16.85 -0.52
C ARG A 395 -7.31 -17.32 -0.20
N VAL A 396 -7.18 -18.52 0.38
CA VAL A 396 -5.85 -19.11 0.62
C VAL A 396 -5.14 -19.32 -0.71
N ALA A 397 -3.87 -18.93 -0.76
CA ALA A 397 -3.04 -19.15 -1.93
C ALA A 397 -2.77 -20.66 -2.09
N SER A 398 -2.77 -21.12 -3.33
CA SER A 398 -2.24 -22.46 -3.61
C SER A 398 -0.76 -22.51 -3.21
N PRO A 399 -0.27 -23.64 -2.67
CA PRO A 399 1.14 -23.81 -2.36
C PRO A 399 2.01 -23.40 -3.54
N ALA A 400 2.97 -22.52 -3.28
CA ALA A 400 3.83 -21.95 -4.30
C ALA A 400 5.30 -21.99 -3.85
N SER A 401 6.20 -22.15 -4.82
CA SER A 401 7.63 -22.03 -4.56
C SER A 401 8.02 -20.57 -4.29
N THR A 402 9.12 -20.36 -3.57
CA THR A 402 9.67 -19.02 -3.36
C THR A 402 9.86 -18.23 -4.67
N PRO A 403 10.42 -18.81 -5.76
CA PRO A 403 10.51 -18.14 -7.06
C PRO A 403 9.15 -17.77 -7.66
N ALA A 404 8.12 -18.60 -7.49
CA ALA A 404 6.78 -18.30 -8.00
C ALA A 404 6.18 -17.08 -7.29
N PHE A 405 6.35 -16.97 -5.97
CA PHE A 405 5.90 -15.78 -5.25
C PHE A 405 6.71 -14.53 -5.62
N ALA A 406 8.03 -14.67 -5.82
CA ALA A 406 8.85 -13.56 -6.31
C ALA A 406 8.40 -13.06 -7.69
N LEU A 407 8.06 -13.98 -8.61
CA LEU A 407 7.54 -13.63 -9.93
C LEU A 407 6.20 -12.88 -9.83
N LEU A 408 5.30 -13.32 -8.95
CA LEU A 408 4.04 -12.63 -8.68
C LEU A 408 4.29 -11.18 -8.23
N MET A 409 5.20 -10.97 -7.28
CA MET A 409 5.55 -9.62 -6.81
C MET A 409 6.16 -8.75 -7.91
N GLN A 410 7.00 -9.31 -8.78
CA GLN A 410 7.58 -8.58 -9.92
C GLN A 410 6.51 -8.15 -10.92
N GLN A 411 5.60 -9.06 -11.29
CA GLN A 411 4.50 -8.77 -12.19
C GLN A 411 3.54 -7.73 -11.60
N ASP A 412 3.27 -7.82 -10.30
CA ASP A 412 2.43 -6.87 -9.58
C ASP A 412 3.06 -5.48 -9.54
N LEU A 413 4.36 -5.38 -9.22
CA LEU A 413 5.09 -4.10 -9.28
C LEU A 413 5.05 -3.47 -10.68
N ALA A 414 5.35 -4.25 -11.72
CA ALA A 414 5.33 -3.77 -13.10
C ALA A 414 3.94 -3.26 -13.51
N ARG A 415 2.89 -3.98 -13.13
CA ARG A 415 1.49 -3.57 -13.34
C ARG A 415 1.21 -2.22 -12.69
N TRP A 416 1.59 -2.04 -11.42
CA TRP A 416 1.32 -0.79 -10.71
C TRP A 416 2.14 0.38 -11.24
N GLN A 417 3.41 0.16 -11.64
CA GLN A 417 4.22 1.18 -12.29
C GLN A 417 3.58 1.68 -13.59
N GLN A 418 3.01 0.77 -14.39
CA GLN A 418 2.28 1.13 -15.59
C GLN A 418 1.05 1.99 -15.27
N VAL A 419 0.24 1.60 -14.28
CA VAL A 419 -0.97 2.36 -13.87
C VAL A 419 -0.58 3.76 -13.36
N VAL A 420 0.41 3.85 -12.48
CA VAL A 420 0.92 5.13 -11.94
C VAL A 420 1.37 6.06 -13.07
N LYS A 421 2.16 5.54 -14.01
CA LYS A 421 2.64 6.32 -15.16
C LYS A 421 1.50 6.78 -16.07
N GLN A 422 0.56 5.90 -16.39
CA GLN A 422 -0.56 6.21 -17.30
C GLN A 422 -1.54 7.23 -16.71
N GLN A 423 -1.80 7.16 -15.40
CA GLN A 423 -2.75 8.04 -14.72
C GLN A 423 -2.08 9.27 -14.08
N GLY A 424 -0.75 9.41 -14.18
CA GLY A 424 -0.02 10.54 -13.63
C GLY A 424 -0.11 10.65 -12.10
N ILE A 425 -0.29 9.52 -11.41
CA ILE A 425 -0.45 9.47 -9.95
C ILE A 425 0.91 9.81 -9.32
N ARG A 426 0.91 10.64 -8.28
CA ARG A 426 2.10 10.98 -7.51
C ARG A 426 1.87 10.69 -6.04
N ALA A 427 2.92 10.25 -5.36
CA ALA A 427 2.98 10.37 -3.90
C ALA A 427 3.05 11.87 -3.55
N GLU A 428 2.13 12.33 -2.72
CA GLU A 428 2.12 13.72 -2.22
C GLU A 428 3.20 13.96 -1.16
#